data_AF-A0A1G7JX54-F1
#
_entry.id   AF-A0A1G7JX54-F1
#
_cell.length_a   1.000
_cell.length_b   1.000
_cell.length_c   1.000
_cell.angle_alpha   90.00
_cell.angle_beta   90.00
_cell.angle_gamma   90.00
#
_symmetry.space_group_name_H-M   'P 1'
#
loop_
_entity.id
_entity.type
_entity.pdbx_description
1 polymer ?
#
loop_
_entity_poly.entity_id
_entity_poly.type
_entity_poly.pdbx_seq_one_letter_code
_entity_poly.pdbx_strand_id
1 'polypeptide(L)' 'MPRRKYRALERECHRQAAITGHKETRGELKKMEREYKVLADWLEARRRANQQPPTEE' A
#
# COMPACT_ATOMS: atom_id res chain seq x y z
N MET A 1 11.09 -10.17 -2.88
CA MET A 1 10.89 -8.94 -2.08
C MET A 1 9.47 -8.38 -2.27
N PRO A 2 8.50 -8.70 -1.40
CA PRO A 2 7.07 -8.36 -1.57
C PRO A 2 6.71 -6.88 -1.32
N ARG A 3 7.58 -6.06 -0.71
CA ARG A 3 7.27 -4.66 -0.32
C ARG A 3 7.10 -3.69 -1.49
N ARG A 4 7.90 -3.86 -2.55
CA ARG A 4 7.78 -3.04 -3.76
C ARG A 4 6.45 -3.28 -4.47
N LYS A 5 5.80 -4.42 -4.25
CA LYS A 5 4.54 -4.76 -4.92
C LYS A 5 3.38 -3.90 -4.42
N TYR A 6 3.13 -3.84 -3.11
CA TYR A 6 1.95 -3.10 -2.59
C TYR A 6 2.07 -1.57 -2.77
N ARG A 7 3.25 -0.97 -2.54
CA ARG A 7 3.48 0.46 -2.84
C ARG A 7 3.47 0.79 -4.34
N ALA A 8 3.78 -0.18 -5.21
CA ALA A 8 3.61 0.00 -6.64
C ALA A 8 2.13 -0.06 -7.03
N LEU A 9 1.38 -0.99 -6.46
CA LEU A 9 -0.06 -1.13 -6.68
C LEU A 9 -0.85 0.09 -6.18
N GLU A 10 -0.53 0.63 -5.00
CA GLU A 10 -1.10 1.91 -4.52
C GLU A 10 -0.90 3.04 -5.54
N ARG A 11 0.34 3.22 -6.01
CA ARG A 11 0.67 4.26 -7.01
C ARG A 11 0.00 4.02 -8.35
N GLU A 12 -0.15 2.77 -8.76
CA GLU A 12 -0.83 2.40 -9.99
C GLU A 12 -2.33 2.71 -9.89
N CYS A 13 -3.00 2.32 -8.81
CA CYS A 13 -4.40 2.66 -8.56
C CYS A 13 -4.61 4.18 -8.52
N HIS A 14 -3.72 4.93 -7.86
CA HIS A 14 -3.80 6.39 -7.82
C HIS A 14 -3.66 7.01 -9.22
N ARG A 15 -2.70 6.54 -10.03
CA ARG A 15 -2.53 7.00 -11.42
C ARG A 15 -3.75 6.70 -12.28
N GLN A 16 -4.28 5.47 -12.20
CA GLN A 16 -5.47 5.07 -12.94
C GLN A 16 -6.71 5.86 -12.51
N ALA A 17 -6.87 6.15 -11.21
CA ALA A 17 -7.97 6.94 -10.69
C ALA A 17 -7.92 8.40 -11.17
N ALA A 18 -6.70 8.94 -11.38
CA ALA A 18 -6.50 10.29 -11.89
C ALA A 18 -6.86 10.40 -13.38
N ILE A 19 -6.53 9.39 -14.19
CA ILE A 19 -6.74 9.41 -15.65
C ILE A 19 -8.10 8.86 -16.10
N THR A 20 -8.80 8.07 -15.28
CA THR A 20 -10.11 7.52 -15.66
C THR A 20 -11.21 8.58 -15.63
N GLY A 21 -12.04 8.61 -16.67
CA GLY A 21 -13.25 9.43 -16.76
C GLY A 21 -14.49 8.79 -16.13
N HIS A 22 -14.44 7.50 -15.80
CA HIS A 22 -15.56 6.76 -15.23
C HIS A 22 -15.61 6.91 -13.71
N LYS A 23 -16.69 7.50 -13.18
CA LYS A 23 -16.87 7.74 -11.74
C LYS A 23 -16.84 6.46 -10.91
N GLU A 24 -17.46 5.39 -11.39
CA GLU A 24 -17.51 4.10 -10.70
C GLU A 24 -16.12 3.46 -10.61
N THR A 25 -15.41 3.37 -11.74
CA THR A 25 -14.02 2.89 -11.80
C THR A 25 -13.10 3.72 -10.91
N ARG A 26 -13.26 5.06 -10.87
CA ARG A 26 -12.51 5.91 -9.95
C ARG A 26 -12.78 5.58 -8.48
N GLY A 27 -14.02 5.23 -8.14
CA GLY A 27 -14.41 4.81 -6.79
C GLY A 27 -13.72 3.51 -6.37
N GLU A 28 -13.78 2.49 -7.23
CA GLU A 28 -13.12 1.19 -7.03
C GLU A 28 -11.61 1.35 -6.92
N LEU A 29 -10.97 2.13 -7.81
CA LEU A 29 -9.53 2.36 -7.77
C LEU A 29 -9.08 3.05 -6.47
N LYS A 30 -9.87 4.01 -5.95
CA LYS A 30 -9.60 4.64 -4.64
C LYS A 30 -9.78 3.67 -3.47
N LYS A 31 -10.72 2.72 -3.57
CA LYS A 31 -10.91 1.67 -2.58
C LYS A 31 -9.68 0.75 -2.55
N MET A 32 -9.24 0.30 -3.73
CA MET A 32 -8.03 -0.52 -3.88
C MET A 32 -6.76 0.21 -3.39
N GLU A 33 -6.61 1.50 -3.71
CA GLU A 33 -5.51 2.34 -3.20
C GLU A 33 -5.43 2.30 -1.67
N ARG A 34 -6.56 2.44 -0.98
CA ARG A 34 -6.63 2.39 0.49
C ARG A 34 -6.24 1.01 1.02
N GLU A 35 -6.73 -0.06 0.42
CA GLU A 35 -6.37 -1.43 0.85
C GLU A 35 -4.87 -1.70 0.66
N TYR A 36 -4.30 -1.30 -0.47
CA TYR A 36 -2.87 -1.45 -0.71
C TYR A 36 -2.02 -0.59 0.22
N LYS A 37 -2.49 0.60 0.59
CA LYS A 37 -1.82 1.44 1.60
C LYS A 37 -1.78 0.75 2.96
N VAL A 38 -2.89 0.16 3.42
CA VAL A 38 -2.94 -0.56 4.71
C VAL A 38 -1.99 -1.77 4.70
N LEU A 39 -1.99 -2.55 3.61
CA LEU A 39 -1.09 -3.71 3.48
C LEU A 39 0.38 -3.31 3.42
N ALA A 40 0.69 -2.21 2.72
CA ALA A 40 2.04 -1.66 2.67
C ALA A 40 2.50 -1.21 4.06
N ASP A 41 1.67 -0.44 4.77
CA ASP A 41 1.96 0.07 6.10
C ASP A 41 2.18 -1.07 7.11
N TRP A 42 1.29 -2.07 7.11
CA TRP A 42 1.43 -3.27 7.94
C TRP A 42 2.75 -4.02 7.68
N LEU A 43 3.14 -4.19 6.41
CA LEU A 43 4.42 -4.83 6.05
C LEU A 43 5.64 -3.99 6.46
N GLU A 44 5.52 -2.66 6.43
CA GLU A 44 6.56 -1.73 6.90
C GLU A 44 6.69 -1.81 8.42
N ALA A 45 5.58 -1.77 9.16
CA ALA A 45 5.53 -1.89 10.61
C ALA A 45 6.06 -3.24 11.10
N ARG A 46 5.57 -4.35 10.54
CA ARG A 46 6.03 -5.72 10.88
C ARG A 46 7.53 -5.87 10.67
N ARG A 47 8.09 -5.27 9.62
CA ARG A 47 9.52 -5.31 9.39
C ARG A 47 10.29 -4.47 10.41
N ARG A 48 9.83 -3.26 10.74
CA ARG A 48 10.49 -2.43 11.76
C ARG A 48 10.55 -3.18 13.09
N ALA A 49 9.45 -3.82 13.49
CA ALA A 49 9.42 -4.70 14.66
C ALA A 49 10.42 -5.87 14.54
N ASN A 50 10.50 -6.51 13.37
CA ASN A 50 11.41 -7.63 13.13
C ASN A 50 12.88 -7.23 12.88
N GLN A 51 13.19 -5.93 12.82
CA GLN A 51 14.55 -5.40 12.69
C GLN A 51 15.05 -4.74 13.98
N GLN A 52 14.20 -4.65 15.01
CA GLN A 52 14.58 -4.23 16.34
C GLN A 52 15.13 -5.48 17.05
N PRO A 53 16.45 -5.58 17.31
CA PRO A 53 16.95 -6.64 18.19
C PRO A 53 16.29 -6.46 19.57
N PRO A 54 16.01 -7.56 20.31
CA PRO A 54 15.64 -7.40 21.70
C PRO A 54 16.79 -6.67 22.39
N THR A 55 16.52 -5.47 22.90
CA THR A 55 17.44 -4.85 23.85
C THR A 55 17.37 -5.73 25.08
N GLU A 56 18.38 -6.59 25.25
CA GLU A 56 18.62 -7.29 26.50
C GLU A 56 18.88 -6.22 27.58
N GLU A 57 17.99 -6.15 28.55
CA GLU A 57 18.18 -5.43 29.82
C GLU A 57 18.15 -6.46 30.96
#